data_AF-A0A357V609-F1
#
_entry.id   AF-A0A357V609-F1
#
_cell.length_a   1.000
_cell.length_b   1.000
_cell.length_c   1.000
_cell.angle_alpha   90.00
_cell.angle_beta   90.00
_cell.angle_gamma   90.00
#
_symmetry.space_group_name_H-M   'P 1'
#
loop_
_entity.id
_entity.type
_entity.pdbx_description
1 polymer ?
#
loop_
_entity_poly.entity_id
_entity_poly.type
_entity_poly.pdbx_seq_one_letter_code
_entity_poly.pdbx_strand_id
1 'polypeptide(L)'
;MATGDDEQPDPAPDAAKTPHFHGHRQRLKDRFLKTGGDQLADYELLELLLFQALPRRDVKPLAKDLLDRFGSFAGVVTAEASLIR
;
A
#
# COMPACT_ATOMS: atom_id res chain seq x y z
N MET A 1 -26.59 -23.23 31.95
CA MET A 1 -25.99 -23.16 30.61
C MET A 1 -25.30 -21.79 30.50
N ALA A 2 -24.00 -21.77 30.76
CA ALA A 2 -23.05 -20.66 30.64
C ALA A 2 -21.73 -21.39 30.33
N THR A 3 -20.93 -21.12 29.31
CA THR A 3 -20.24 -19.94 28.74
C THR A 3 -19.55 -20.51 27.48
N GLY A 4 -19.06 -19.77 26.49
CA GLY A 4 -18.66 -18.38 26.45
C GLY A 4 -18.17 -18.04 25.05
N ASP A 5 -17.89 -16.76 24.90
CA ASP A 5 -17.49 -16.04 23.71
C ASP A 5 -16.24 -16.62 23.03
N ASP A 6 -16.36 -16.89 21.73
CA ASP A 6 -15.26 -17.24 20.83
C ASP A 6 -14.59 -15.93 20.34
N GLU A 7 -13.94 -15.24 21.27
CA GLU A 7 -13.04 -14.11 20.99
C GLU A 7 -11.70 -14.68 20.52
N GLN A 8 -11.49 -14.77 19.21
CA GLN A 8 -10.18 -15.10 18.66
C GLN A 8 -9.29 -13.85 18.67
N PRO A 9 -8.09 -13.93 19.29
CA PRO A 9 -7.30 -12.74 19.61
C PRO A 9 -6.62 -12.16 18.37
N ASP A 10 -6.57 -10.83 18.31
CA ASP A 10 -5.74 -10.07 17.40
C ASP A 10 -4.27 -10.51 17.49
N PRO A 11 -3.58 -10.82 16.39
CA PRO A 11 -2.14 -11.04 16.44
C PRO A 11 -1.40 -9.71 16.63
N ALA A 12 -0.78 -9.59 17.81
CA ALA A 12 0.07 -8.48 18.26
C ALA A 12 1.32 -8.22 17.37
N PRO A 13 1.94 -7.02 17.49
CA PRO A 13 2.81 -6.44 16.47
C PRO A 13 4.31 -6.75 16.66
N ASP A 14 5.06 -6.49 15.59
CA ASP A 14 6.50 -6.29 15.48
C ASP A 14 7.45 -7.49 15.63
N ALA A 15 7.81 -8.08 14.49
CA ALA A 15 9.03 -8.88 14.34
C ALA A 15 9.85 -8.43 13.11
N ALA A 16 11.02 -7.86 13.41
CA ALA A 16 12.26 -7.81 12.61
C ALA A 16 12.25 -7.11 11.23
N LYS A 17 13.00 -6.00 11.19
CA LYS A 17 13.36 -5.15 10.05
C LYS A 17 14.36 -5.84 9.10
N THR A 18 13.88 -6.80 8.32
CA THR A 18 14.50 -7.16 7.03
C THR A 18 13.81 -6.31 5.95
N PRO A 19 14.48 -5.79 4.92
CA PRO A 19 13.79 -5.03 3.88
C PRO A 19 12.82 -5.97 3.13
N HIS A 20 11.55 -5.96 3.54
CA HIS A 20 10.48 -6.83 3.07
C HIS A 20 10.00 -6.49 1.64
N PHE A 21 10.89 -5.96 0.80
CA PHE A 21 10.58 -5.48 -0.55
C PHE A 21 10.01 -6.59 -1.44
N HIS A 22 10.48 -7.83 -1.27
CA HIS A 22 10.09 -8.94 -2.15
C HIS A 22 8.68 -9.48 -1.84
N GLY A 23 8.28 -9.49 -0.56
CA GLY A 23 6.95 -9.96 -0.17
C GLY A 23 5.88 -8.87 -0.28
N HIS A 24 6.24 -7.61 -0.03
CA HIS A 24 5.28 -6.52 0.01
C HIS A 24 4.54 -6.33 -1.31
N ARG A 25 5.28 -6.21 -2.42
CA ARG A 25 4.69 -6.06 -3.76
C ARG A 25 3.70 -7.20 -4.07
N GLN A 26 4.09 -8.44 -3.78
CA GLN A 26 3.26 -9.60 -4.08
C GLN A 26 1.98 -9.60 -3.23
N ARG A 27 2.09 -9.36 -1.91
CA ARG A 27 0.93 -9.27 -1.01
C ARG A 27 -0.03 -8.15 -1.41
N LEU A 28 0.51 -7.00 -1.82
CA LEU A 28 -0.28 -5.86 -2.26
C LEU A 28 -1.04 -6.18 -3.55
N LYS A 29 -0.36 -6.81 -4.51
CA LYS A 29 -0.95 -7.25 -5.77
C LYS A 29 -2.04 -8.30 -5.54
N ASP A 30 -1.77 -9.30 -4.69
CA ASP A 30 -2.73 -10.36 -4.37
C ASP A 30 -3.97 -9.78 -3.67
N ARG A 31 -3.78 -8.84 -2.74
CA ARG A 31 -4.90 -8.13 -2.09
C ARG A 31 -5.73 -7.38 -3.13
N PHE A 32 -5.09 -6.57 -3.98
CA PHE A 32 -5.79 -5.83 -5.05
C PHE A 32 -6.59 -6.75 -5.97
N LEU A 33 -6.01 -7.87 -6.40
CA LEU A 33 -6.70 -8.85 -7.23
C LEU A 33 -7.87 -9.54 -6.52
N LYS A 34 -7.80 -9.70 -5.19
CA LYS A 34 -8.85 -10.34 -4.38
C LYS A 34 -9.98 -9.40 -4.00
N THR A 35 -9.66 -8.16 -3.63
CA THR A 35 -10.61 -7.24 -2.98
C THR A 35 -10.95 -6.00 -3.82
N GLY A 36 -10.24 -5.78 -4.93
CA GLY A 36 -10.35 -4.54 -5.70
C GLY A 36 -9.61 -3.37 -5.06
N GLY A 37 -9.64 -2.22 -5.72
CA GLY A 37 -8.92 -1.00 -5.33
C GLY A 37 -9.51 -0.29 -4.10
N ASP A 38 -10.81 -0.41 -3.86
CA ASP A 38 -11.50 0.32 -2.79
C ASP A 38 -11.05 -0.10 -1.37
N GLN A 39 -10.42 -1.28 -1.27
CA GLN A 39 -9.89 -1.82 -0.01
C GLN A 39 -8.39 -1.53 0.19
N LEU A 40 -7.77 -0.76 -0.70
CA LEU A 40 -6.39 -0.32 -0.59
C LEU A 40 -6.35 1.17 -0.26
N ALA A 41 -5.37 1.58 0.54
CA ALA A 41 -5.12 2.99 0.74
C ALA A 41 -4.52 3.64 -0.53
N ASP A 42 -4.70 4.95 -0.71
CA ASP A 42 -4.18 5.69 -1.85
C ASP A 42 -2.68 5.48 -2.10
N TYR A 43 -1.88 5.42 -1.04
CA TYR A 43 -0.44 5.18 -1.17
C TYR A 43 -0.14 3.76 -1.63
N GLU A 44 -0.94 2.77 -1.22
CA GLU A 44 -0.80 1.38 -1.67
C GLU A 44 -1.14 1.25 -3.16
N LEU A 45 -2.17 1.97 -3.63
CA LEU A 45 -2.50 2.04 -5.05
C LEU A 45 -1.37 2.68 -5.87
N LEU A 46 -0.75 3.75 -5.36
CA LEU A 46 0.42 4.35 -5.99
C LEU A 46 1.62 3.41 -6.01
N GLU A 47 1.88 2.70 -4.91
CA GLU A 47 2.97 1.73 -4.86
C GLU A 47 2.81 0.64 -5.94
N LEU A 48 1.58 0.12 -6.17
CA LEU A 48 1.31 -0.84 -7.26
C LEU A 48 1.69 -0.31 -8.64
N LEU A 49 1.36 0.96 -8.91
CA LEU A 49 1.72 1.64 -10.16
C LEU A 49 3.24 1.84 -10.27
N LEU A 50 3.85 2.39 -9.21
CA LEU A 50 5.28 2.72 -9.16
C LEU A 50 6.16 1.48 -9.25
N PHE A 51 5.73 0.32 -8.72
CA PHE A 51 6.47 -0.93 -8.87
C PHE A 51 6.62 -1.39 -10.32
N GLN A 52 5.76 -0.94 -11.25
CA GLN A 52 5.92 -1.22 -12.68
C GLN A 52 6.95 -0.30 -13.34
N ALA A 53 6.98 0.97 -12.94
CA ALA A 53 7.91 1.95 -13.48
C ALA A 53 9.33 1.86 -12.85
N LEU A 54 9.42 1.49 -11.57
CA LEU A 54 10.63 1.52 -10.76
C LEU A 54 10.92 0.16 -10.12
N PRO A 55 11.37 -0.84 -10.90
CA PRO A 55 11.66 -2.17 -10.38
C PRO A 55 12.78 -2.13 -9.34
N ARG A 56 12.62 -2.88 -8.25
CA ARG A 56 13.62 -3.07 -7.16
C ARG A 56 13.97 -1.81 -6.35
N ARG A 57 13.14 -0.77 -6.40
CA ARG A 57 13.28 0.42 -5.55
C ARG A 57 12.24 0.42 -4.43
N ASP A 58 12.59 1.03 -3.29
CA ASP A 58 11.59 1.41 -2.30
C ASP A 58 10.80 2.61 -2.84
N VAL A 59 9.53 2.39 -3.15
CA VAL A 59 8.63 3.39 -3.72
C VAL A 59 7.67 3.96 -2.68
N LYS A 60 7.69 3.46 -1.44
CA LYS A 60 6.80 3.93 -0.39
C LYS A 60 7.05 5.39 0.00
N PRO A 61 8.30 5.86 0.17
CA PRO A 61 8.56 7.28 0.41
C PRO A 61 8.02 8.15 -0.73
N LEU A 62 8.29 7.75 -1.98
CA LEU A 62 7.82 8.48 -3.17
C LEU A 62 6.28 8.54 -3.25
N ALA A 63 5.59 7.43 -2.96
CA ALA A 63 4.13 7.40 -2.94
C ALA A 63 3.56 8.39 -1.91
N LYS A 64 4.15 8.48 -0.71
CA LYS A 64 3.75 9.45 0.30
C LYS A 64 4.01 10.89 -0.13
N ASP A 65 5.20 11.18 -0.64
CA ASP A 65 5.56 12.53 -1.09
C ASP A 65 4.61 13.02 -2.20
N LEU A 66 4.19 12.11 -3.10
CA LEU A 66 3.22 12.43 -4.15
C LEU A 66 1.82 12.72 -3.55
N LEU A 67 1.37 11.96 -2.56
CA LEU A 67 0.09 12.23 -1.91
C LEU A 67 0.10 13.50 -1.07
N ASP A 68 1.18 13.78 -0.35
CA ASP A 68 1.32 15.02 0.41
C ASP A 68 1.23 16.24 -0.52
N ARG A 69 1.67 16.08 -1.77
CA ARG A 69 1.65 17.13 -2.79
C ARG A 69 0.32 17.24 -3.54
N PHE A 70 -0.29 16.13 -3.93
CA PHE A 70 -1.44 16.10 -4.84
C PHE A 70 -2.75 15.64 -4.16
N GLY A 71 -2.71 15.29 -2.89
CA GLY A 71 -3.84 15.06 -1.99
C GLY A 71 -4.49 13.68 -2.07
N SER A 72 -4.52 13.03 -3.23
CA SER A 72 -5.15 11.71 -3.41
C SER A 72 -4.53 10.92 -4.55
N PHE A 73 -4.81 9.63 -4.63
CA PHE A 73 -4.43 8.79 -5.76
C PHE A 73 -4.90 9.41 -7.09
N ALA A 74 -6.18 9.83 -7.15
CA ALA A 74 -6.75 10.49 -8.32
C ALA A 74 -6.00 11.78 -8.66
N GLY A 75 -5.69 12.60 -7.67
CA GLY A 75 -4.92 13.84 -7.84
C GLY A 75 -3.51 13.61 -8.37
N VAL A 76 -2.85 12.52 -8.00
CA VAL A 76 -1.52 12.16 -8.52
C VAL A 76 -1.61 11.70 -9.98
N VAL A 77 -2.55 10.81 -10.33
CA VAL A 77 -2.60 10.23 -11.68
C VAL A 77 -3.16 11.18 -12.74
N THR A 78 -3.91 12.20 -12.34
CA THR A 78 -4.39 13.27 -13.22
C THR A 78 -3.53 14.53 -13.18
N ALA A 79 -2.47 14.56 -12.36
CA ALA A 79 -1.57 15.68 -12.30
C ALA A 79 -0.92 15.94 -13.66
N GLU A 80 -0.88 17.21 -14.06
CA GLU A 80 -0.08 17.64 -15.21
C GLU A 80 1.37 17.20 -15.02
N ALA A 81 1.94 16.52 -16.00
CA ALA A 81 3.30 15.97 -15.89
C ALA A 81 4.34 17.06 -15.58
N SER A 82 4.10 18.30 -16.01
CA SER A 82 4.94 19.47 -15.71
C SER A 82 5.01 19.85 -14.23
N LEU A 83 4.05 19.39 -13.42
CA LEU A 83 4.03 19.58 -11.99
C LEU A 83 4.84 18.50 -11.27
N ILE A 84 5.13 17.36 -11.88
CA ILE A 84 5.95 16.31 -11.27
C ILE A 84 7.43 16.70 -11.48
N ARG A 85 8.19 16.85 -10.39
CA ARG A 85 9.62 17.24 -10.43
C ARG A 85 10.50 16.09 -9.97
#